data_AF-A0A9D4F294-F1
#
_entry.id   AF-A0A9D4F294-F1
#
_cell.length_a   1.000
_cell.length_b   1.000
_cell.length_c   1.000
_cell.angle_alpha   90.00
_cell.angle_beta   90.00
_cell.angle_gamma   90.00
#
_symmetry.space_group_name_H-M   'P 1'
#
loop_
_entity.id
_entity.type
_entity.pdbx_description
1 polymer ?
#
loop_
_entity_poly.entity_id
_entity_poly.type
_entity_poly.pdbx_seq_one_letter_code
_entity_poly.pdbx_strand_id
1 'polypeptide(L)'
;MLGTELEGHGYRCVHAVHDADRLIVETSLKLAETSNVTIIGEDTDLLVLLLHFYSPSRSVFFKSATSATASKGLRVWHIQKTKRV
;
A
#
# COMPACT_ATOMS: atom_id res chain seq x y z
N MET A 1 12.28 -11.61 -15.56
CA MET A 1 12.02 -10.29 -14.96
C MET A 1 10.62 -10.34 -14.37
N LEU A 2 10.48 -10.14 -13.05
CA LEU A 2 9.20 -10.30 -12.35
C LEU A 2 8.12 -9.36 -12.89
N GLY A 3 8.47 -8.11 -13.21
CA GLY A 3 7.53 -7.13 -13.78
C GLY A 3 6.88 -7.61 -15.07
N THR A 4 7.68 -8.07 -16.03
CA THR A 4 7.19 -8.58 -17.32
C THR A 4 6.28 -9.81 -17.15
N GLU A 5 6.58 -10.67 -16.18
CA GLU A 5 5.75 -11.84 -15.89
C GLU A 5 4.38 -11.43 -15.31
N LEU A 6 4.36 -10.49 -14.36
CA LEU A 6 3.14 -9.93 -13.79
C LEU A 6 2.30 -9.19 -14.85
N GLU A 7 2.94 -8.41 -15.72
CA GLU A 7 2.29 -7.78 -16.88
C GLU A 7 1.67 -8.83 -17.80
N GLY A 8 2.37 -9.95 -18.03
CA GLY A 8 1.83 -11.09 -18.79
C GLY A 8 0.58 -11.73 -18.16
N HIS A 9 0.38 -11.58 -16.85
CA HIS A 9 -0.82 -12.03 -16.13
C HIS A 9 -1.88 -10.92 -15.98
N GLY A 10 -1.72 -9.78 -16.65
CA GLY A 10 -2.68 -8.67 -16.64
C GLY A 10 -2.56 -7.73 -15.44
N TYR A 11 -1.49 -7.84 -14.65
CA TYR A 11 -1.20 -6.87 -13.61
C TYR A 11 -0.55 -5.62 -14.19
N ARG A 12 -0.85 -4.45 -13.61
CA ARG A 12 -0.14 -3.22 -13.95
C ARG A 12 1.11 -3.10 -13.08
N CYS A 13 2.28 -3.21 -13.68
CA CYS A 13 3.55 -2.91 -13.02
C CYS A 13 3.91 -1.44 -13.23
N VAL A 14 4.28 -0.76 -12.15
CA VAL A 14 4.73 0.64 -12.19
C VAL A 14 6.13 0.69 -11.64
N HIS A 15 7.04 1.32 -12.38
CA HIS A 15 8.46 1.41 -12.04
C HIS A 15 8.77 2.80 -11.52
N ALA A 16 9.30 2.89 -10.30
CA ALA A 16 9.80 4.15 -9.76
C ALA A 16 11.20 4.45 -10.32
N VAL A 17 11.44 5.73 -10.64
CA VAL A 17 12.78 6.18 -11.09
C VAL A 17 13.76 6.24 -9.92
N HIS A 18 13.25 6.48 -8.71
CA HIS A 18 14.06 6.67 -7.50
C HIS A 18 13.54 5.81 -6.34
N ASP A 19 12.46 6.26 -5.70
CA ASP A 19 11.90 5.63 -4.50
C ASP A 19 10.51 5.08 -4.79
N ALA A 20 10.32 3.79 -4.48
CA ALA A 20 9.06 3.10 -4.67
C ALA A 20 8.03 3.52 -3.61
N ASP A 21 8.46 3.89 -2.39
CA ASP A 21 7.55 4.17 -1.29
C ASP A 21 6.65 5.36 -1.62
N ARG A 22 7.26 6.47 -2.07
CA ARG A 22 6.50 7.65 -2.54
C ARG A 22 5.52 7.30 -3.65
N LEU A 23 5.96 6.53 -4.64
CA LEU A 23 5.11 6.16 -5.77
C LEU A 23 3.93 5.29 -5.34
N ILE A 24 4.13 4.38 -4.39
CA ILE A 24 3.08 3.55 -3.80
C ILE A 24 2.07 4.45 -3.07
N VAL A 25 2.53 5.38 -2.23
CA VAL A 25 1.66 6.31 -1.49
C VAL A 25 0.84 7.18 -2.44
N GLU A 26 1.47 7.85 -3.39
CA GLU A 26 0.78 8.73 -4.34
C GLU A 26 -0.24 7.97 -5.18
N THR A 27 0.14 6.79 -5.69
CA THR A 27 -0.78 5.94 -6.47
C THR A 27 -1.96 5.49 -5.63
N SER A 28 -1.71 5.12 -4.37
CA SER A 28 -2.75 4.65 -3.46
C SER A 28 -3.73 5.76 -3.09
N LEU A 29 -3.23 6.96 -2.81
CA LEU A 29 -4.07 8.12 -2.48
C LEU A 29 -4.91 8.56 -3.68
N LYS A 30 -4.34 8.57 -4.88
CA LYS A 30 -5.07 8.86 -6.12
C LYS A 30 -6.18 7.85 -6.39
N LEU A 31 -5.91 6.55 -6.23
CA LEU A 31 -6.93 5.51 -6.35
C LEU A 31 -8.01 5.63 -5.26
N ALA A 32 -7.61 6.07 -4.07
CA ALA A 32 -8.49 6.28 -2.93
C ALA A 32 -9.48 7.43 -3.14
N GLU A 33 -9.33 8.30 -4.14
CA GLU A 33 -10.35 9.30 -4.47
C GLU A 33 -11.64 8.64 -4.99
N THR A 34 -11.52 7.49 -5.65
CA THR A 34 -12.61 6.84 -6.38
C THR A 34 -13.04 5.51 -5.76
N SER A 35 -12.15 4.79 -5.08
CA SER A 35 -12.39 3.44 -4.56
C SER A 35 -11.71 3.22 -3.21
N ASN A 36 -12.06 2.13 -2.53
CA ASN A 36 -11.33 1.71 -1.33
C ASN A 36 -10.02 1.03 -1.76
N VAL A 37 -8.91 1.39 -1.13
CA VAL A 37 -7.58 0.91 -1.53
C VAL A 37 -6.96 0.07 -0.42
N THR A 38 -6.39 -1.07 -0.79
CA THR A 38 -5.57 -1.90 0.11
C THR A 38 -4.15 -1.94 -0.41
N ILE A 39 -3.20 -1.59 0.46
CA ILE A 39 -1.76 -1.59 0.21
C ILE A 39 -1.19 -2.80 0.96
N ILE A 40 -0.36 -3.58 0.28
CA ILE A 40 0.31 -4.73 0.86
C ILE A 40 1.80 -4.40 0.94
N GLY A 41 2.36 -4.42 2.14
CA GLY A 41 3.77 -4.12 2.40
C GLY A 41 4.14 -4.46 3.84
N GLU A 42 5.43 -4.65 4.12
CA GLU A 42 5.91 -4.90 5.48
C GLU A 42 6.65 -3.70 6.09
N ASP A 43 6.99 -2.72 5.27
CA ASP A 43 7.87 -1.62 5.64
C ASP A 43 7.15 -0.57 6.51
N THR A 44 7.85 -0.12 7.55
CA THR A 44 7.26 0.79 8.57
C THR A 44 7.30 2.24 8.12
N ASP A 45 8.35 2.64 7.40
CA ASP A 45 8.46 3.93 6.72
C ASP A 45 7.32 4.16 5.73
N LEU A 46 6.92 3.14 4.96
CA LEU A 46 5.75 3.22 4.08
C LEU A 46 4.46 3.52 4.86
N LEU A 47 4.25 2.89 6.02
CA LEU A 47 3.11 3.19 6.90
C LEU A 47 3.18 4.64 7.42
N VAL A 48 4.35 5.12 7.82
CA VAL A 48 4.54 6.50 8.29
C VAL A 48 4.26 7.50 7.16
N LEU A 49 4.76 7.25 5.95
CA LEU A 49 4.51 8.09 4.77
C LEU A 49 3.02 8.11 4.42
N LEU A 50 2.34 6.96 4.49
CA LEU A 50 0.89 6.90 4.31
C LEU A 50 0.17 7.77 5.34
N LEU A 51 0.49 7.65 6.62
CA LEU A 51 -0.15 8.47 7.66
C LEU A 51 0.11 9.96 7.46
N HIS A 52 1.33 10.33 7.04
CA HIS A 52 1.70 11.71 6.77
C HIS A 52 0.87 12.31 5.63
N PHE A 53 0.89 11.69 4.45
CA PHE A 53 0.24 12.20 3.24
C PHE A 53 -1.27 11.93 3.16
N TYR A 54 -1.80 11.00 3.96
CA TYR A 54 -3.21 10.64 3.93
C TYR A 54 -4.10 11.84 4.23
N SER A 55 -5.00 12.13 3.29
CA SER A 55 -6.06 13.11 3.43
C SER A 55 -7.42 12.40 3.49
N PRO A 56 -8.39 12.92 4.27
CA PRO A 56 -9.64 12.22 4.57
C PRO A 56 -10.63 12.26 3.39
N SER A 57 -10.37 11.49 2.33
CA SER A 57 -11.30 11.31 1.21
C SER A 57 -12.01 9.96 1.30
N ARG A 58 -11.28 8.83 1.47
CA ARG A 58 -11.84 7.47 1.61
C ARG A 58 -10.97 6.53 2.43
N SER A 59 -11.46 5.30 2.65
CA SER A 59 -10.76 4.25 3.39
C SER A 59 -9.56 3.69 2.63
N VAL A 60 -8.37 3.86 3.21
CA VAL A 60 -7.14 3.20 2.81
C VAL A 60 -6.76 2.19 3.90
N PHE A 61 -6.45 0.98 3.49
CA PHE A 61 -5.99 -0.12 4.34
C PHE A 61 -4.53 -0.43 4.04
N PHE A 62 -3.72 -0.59 5.06
CA PHE A 62 -2.37 -1.12 4.95
C PHE A 62 -2.35 -2.51 5.58
N LYS A 63 -1.78 -3.50 4.88
CA LYS A 63 -1.77 -4.90 5.28
C LYS A 63 -0.37 -5.47 5.16
N SER A 64 0.11 -6.14 6.23
CA SER A 64 1.36 -6.90 6.18
C SER A 64 1.27 -7.99 5.10
N ALA A 65 2.31 -8.15 4.28
CA ALA A 65 2.39 -9.30 3.39
C ALA A 65 2.46 -10.57 4.26
N THR A 66 1.47 -11.47 4.14
CA THR A 66 1.58 -12.77 4.80
C THR A 66 2.63 -13.60 4.08
N SER A 67 3.70 -13.99 4.78
CA SER A 67 4.38 -15.23 4.41
C SER A 67 3.48 -16.40 4.79
N ALA A 68 3.37 -17.40 3.92
CA ALA A 68 2.56 -18.60 4.14
C ALA A 68 2.96 -19.40 5.40
N THR A 69 4.04 -19.01 6.08
CA THR A 69 4.66 -19.64 7.25
C THR A 69 4.57 -18.80 8.53
N ALA A 70 4.03 -17.59 8.51
CA ALA A 70 3.99 -16.73 9.70
C ALA A 70 2.85 -17.11 10.66
N SER A 71 3.21 -17.69 11.79
CA SER A 71 2.34 -17.90 12.96
C SER A 71 1.87 -16.60 13.65
N LYS A 72 2.40 -15.44 13.24
CA LYS A 72 1.96 -14.12 13.68
C LYS A 72 0.88 -13.61 12.72
N GLY A 73 -0.32 -13.39 13.27
CA GLY A 73 -1.50 -12.99 12.49
C GLY A 73 -1.29 -11.77 11.60
N LEU A 74 -2.08 -11.72 10.53
CA LEU A 74 -2.15 -10.62 9.58
C LEU A 74 -2.43 -9.28 10.28
N ARG A 75 -1.44 -8.39 10.28
CA ARG A 75 -1.63 -7.01 10.74
C ARG A 75 -2.30 -6.20 9.63
N VAL A 76 -3.40 -5.55 9.98
CA VAL A 76 -4.16 -4.66 9.09
C VAL A 76 -4.38 -3.34 9.82
N TRP A 77 -4.00 -2.24 9.17
CA TRP A 77 -4.17 -0.89 9.68
C TRP A 77 -5.15 -0.14 8.80
N HIS A 78 -6.19 0.42 9.42
CA HIS A 78 -7.09 1.34 8.74
C HIS A 78 -6.54 2.76 8.89
N ILE A 79 -5.93 3.29 7.84
CA ILE A 79 -5.12 4.52 7.90
C ILE A 79 -5.90 5.71 8.48
N GLN A 80 -7.17 5.87 8.10
CA GLN A 80 -8.04 6.92 8.67
C GLN A 80 -8.22 6.82 10.20
N LYS A 81 -8.31 5.60 10.73
CA LYS A 81 -8.48 5.37 12.17
C LYS A 81 -7.14 5.55 12.87
N THR A 82 -6.07 5.02 12.29
CA THR A 82 -4.71 5.10 12.84
C THR A 82 -4.19 6.53 12.92
N LYS A 83 -4.50 7.42 11.95
CA LYS A 83 -4.09 8.83 11.99
C LYS A 83 -4.77 9.65 13.09
N ARG A 84 -5.91 9.18 13.62
CA ARG A 84 -6.68 9.88 14.67
C ARG A 84 -6.31 9.47 16.09
N VAL A 85 -5.51 8.41 16.25
CA VAL A 85 -4.96 7.96 17.53
C VAL A 85 -3.76 8.81 17.88
#